data_AF-A0A838RP70-F1
#
_entry.id   AF-A0A838RP70-F1
#
_cell.length_a   1.000
_cell.length_b   1.000
_cell.length_c   1.000
_cell.angle_alpha   90.00
_cell.angle_beta   90.00
_cell.angle_gamma   90.00
#
_symmetry.space_group_name_H-M   'P 1'
#
loop_
_entity.id
_entity.type
_entity.pdbx_description
1 polymer ?
#
loop_
_entity_poly.entity_id
_entity_poly.type
_entity_poly.pdbx_seq_one_letter_code
_entity_poly.pdbx_strand_id
1 'polypeptide(L)'
;MTTSPSSWIIPAITGVIALLLGALLFFMVILGLNGFTEKQAEPMLLATLVLILGNIVLSAWLSGWLTRMMQARTEVSMWLIGPLAVLGATLVGGMLLMVGIFIGLLILSFTYK
;
A
#
# COMPACT_ATOMS: atom_id res chain seq x y z
N MET A 1 -11.58 -27.75 -17.12
CA MET A 1 -11.67 -26.76 -16.03
C MET A 1 -12.21 -25.46 -16.60
N THR A 2 -13.52 -25.25 -16.56
CA THR A 2 -14.15 -23.98 -16.96
C THR A 2 -14.02 -23.01 -15.80
N THR A 3 -13.06 -22.09 -15.86
CA THR A 3 -12.97 -20.97 -14.92
C THR A 3 -14.24 -20.15 -15.08
N SER A 4 -15.10 -20.10 -14.06
CA SER A 4 -16.26 -19.22 -14.12
C SER A 4 -15.78 -17.77 -14.25
N PRO A 5 -16.43 -16.93 -15.05
CA PRO A 5 -16.06 -15.53 -15.21
C PRO A 5 -16.01 -14.74 -13.89
N SER A 6 -16.62 -15.27 -12.82
CA SER A 6 -16.53 -14.73 -11.46
C SER A 6 -15.16 -14.84 -10.78
N SER A 7 -14.24 -15.71 -11.26
CA SER A 7 -12.90 -15.87 -10.63
C SER A 7 -11.98 -14.66 -10.83
N TRP A 8 -12.27 -13.80 -11.81
CA TRP A 8 -11.42 -12.66 -12.15
C TRP A 8 -11.90 -11.33 -11.56
N ILE A 9 -13.16 -11.27 -11.12
CA ILE A 9 -13.78 -10.04 -10.61
C ILE A 9 -13.10 -9.58 -9.34
N ILE A 10 -12.78 -10.50 -8.44
CA ILE A 10 -12.13 -10.19 -7.16
C ILE A 10 -10.72 -9.61 -7.34
N PRO A 11 -9.78 -10.28 -8.04
CA PRO A 11 -8.46 -9.70 -8.26
C PRO A 11 -8.52 -8.41 -9.08
N ALA A 12 -9.49 -8.25 -9.99
CA ALA A 12 -9.69 -7.00 -10.71
C ALA A 12 -10.14 -5.84 -9.78
N ILE A 13 -11.14 -6.05 -8.91
CA ILE A 13 -11.59 -5.06 -7.94
C ILE A 13 -10.45 -4.70 -6.98
N THR A 14 -9.74 -5.70 -6.45
CA THR A 14 -8.59 -5.49 -5.57
C THR A 14 -7.48 -4.70 -6.28
N GLY A 15 -7.20 -5.01 -7.55
CA GLY A 15 -6.24 -4.28 -8.36
C GLY A 15 -6.65 -2.82 -8.58
N VAL A 16 -7.92 -2.56 -8.87
CA VAL A 16 -8.45 -1.19 -9.00
C VAL A 16 -8.33 -0.41 -7.70
N ILE A 17 -8.70 -1.00 -6.56
CA ILE A 17 -8.58 -0.35 -5.25
C ILE A 17 -7.11 -0.05 -4.93
N ALA A 18 -6.21 -0.99 -5.17
CA ALA A 18 -4.78 -0.79 -4.97
C ALA A 18 -4.22 0.33 -5.86
N LEU A 19 -4.65 0.41 -7.13
CA LEU A 19 -4.27 1.49 -8.05
C LEU A 19 -4.80 2.85 -7.60
N LEU A 20 -6.06 2.93 -7.17
CA LEU A 20 -6.66 4.18 -6.67
C LEU A 20 -5.96 4.67 -5.40
N LEU A 21 -5.69 3.78 -4.45
CA LEU A 21 -4.95 4.11 -3.23
C LEU A 21 -3.51 4.53 -3.55
N GLY A 22 -2.84 3.82 -4.46
CA GLY A 22 -1.48 4.17 -4.91
C GLY A 22 -1.43 5.54 -5.57
N ALA A 23 -2.36 5.85 -6.46
CA ALA A 23 -2.47 7.14 -7.14
C ALA A 23 -2.73 8.28 -6.14
N LEU A 24 -3.63 8.07 -5.18
CA LEU A 24 -3.92 9.04 -4.12
C LEU A 24 -2.68 9.32 -3.25
N LEU A 25 -1.97 8.26 -2.84
CA LEU A 25 -0.75 8.36 -2.04
C LEU A 25 0.34 9.14 -2.78
N PHE A 26 0.54 8.83 -4.07
CA PHE A 26 1.52 9.52 -4.90
C PHE A 26 1.18 11.00 -5.07
N PHE A 27 -0.11 11.32 -5.29
CA PHE A 27 -0.57 12.70 -5.37
C PHE A 27 -0.32 13.48 -4.06
N MET A 28 -0.58 12.88 -2.90
CA MET A 28 -0.30 13.50 -1.60
C MET A 28 1.19 13.77 -1.38
N VAL A 29 2.06 12.86 -1.83
CA VAL A 29 3.52 13.07 -1.79
C VAL A 29 3.91 14.28 -2.63
N ILE A 30 3.40 14.39 -3.87
CA ILE A 30 3.68 15.54 -4.74
C ILE A 30 3.22 16.84 -4.08
N LEU A 31 2.02 16.87 -3.50
CA LEU A 31 1.53 18.03 -2.77
C LEU A 31 2.42 18.39 -1.58
N GLY A 32 2.88 17.39 -0.81
CA GLY A 32 3.80 17.59 0.30
C GLY A 32 5.18 18.12 -0.13
N LEU A 33 5.65 17.71 -1.31
CA LEU A 33 6.93 18.14 -1.87
C LEU A 33 6.88 19.53 -2.52
N ASN A 34 5.70 20.05 -2.86
CA ASN A 34 5.54 21.35 -3.54
C ASN A 34 6.11 22.55 -2.74
N GLY A 35 6.29 22.40 -1.42
CA GLY A 35 6.92 23.42 -0.57
C GLY A 35 8.45 23.38 -0.49
N PHE A 36 9.09 22.40 -1.14
CA PHE A 36 10.53 22.14 -1.00
C PHE A 36 11.31 22.46 -2.28
N THR A 37 12.58 22.80 -2.13
CA THR A 37 13.46 23.03 -3.29
C THR A 37 13.82 21.72 -3.99
N GLU A 38 14.20 21.77 -5.27
CA GLU A 38 14.53 20.57 -6.08
C GLU A 38 15.58 19.67 -5.41
N LYS A 39 16.62 20.28 -4.79
CA LYS A 39 17.68 19.58 -4.05
C LYS A 39 17.19 18.83 -2.80
N GLN A 40 16.04 19.22 -2.24
CA GLN A 40 15.41 18.58 -1.09
C GLN A 40 14.32 17.58 -1.52
N ALA A 41 13.61 17.90 -2.60
CA ALA A 41 12.52 17.09 -3.11
C ALA A 41 13.01 15.77 -3.73
N GLU A 42 14.09 15.80 -4.50
CA GLU A 42 14.64 14.62 -5.18
C GLU A 42 15.00 13.45 -4.22
N PRO A 43 15.79 13.65 -3.14
CA PRO A 43 16.09 12.57 -2.19
C PRO A 43 14.85 12.08 -1.45
N MET A 44 13.87 12.94 -1.18
CA MET A 44 12.62 12.54 -0.54
C MET A 44 11.73 11.72 -1.48
N LEU A 45 11.75 12.01 -2.78
CA LEU A 45 11.08 11.23 -3.81
C LEU A 45 11.68 9.82 -3.91
N LEU A 46 13.02 9.72 -3.89
CA LEU A 46 13.74 8.44 -3.80
C LEU A 46 13.40 7.66 -2.54
N ALA A 47 13.42 8.30 -1.37
CA ALA A 47 13.03 7.67 -0.11
C ALA A 47 11.59 7.16 -0.15
N THR A 48 10.68 7.92 -0.76
CA THR A 48 9.28 7.51 -0.96
C THR A 48 9.18 6.29 -1.88
N LEU A 49 9.94 6.23 -2.97
CA LEU A 49 9.96 5.04 -3.84
C LEU A 49 10.48 3.80 -3.10
N VAL A 50 11.51 3.95 -2.28
CA VAL A 50 12.03 2.85 -1.44
C VAL A 50 10.97 2.38 -0.44
N LEU A 51 10.27 3.31 0.21
CA LEU A 51 9.16 2.99 1.11
C LEU A 51 8.01 2.29 0.38
N ILE A 52 7.68 2.71 -0.85
CA ILE A 52 6.65 2.06 -1.68
C ILE A 52 7.06 0.62 -2.00
N LEU A 53 8.30 0.40 -2.42
CA LEU A 53 8.81 -0.96 -2.69
C LEU A 53 8.79 -1.84 -1.43
N GLY A 54 9.24 -1.29 -0.29
CA GLY A 54 9.17 -1.98 1.00
C GLY A 54 7.73 -2.32 1.38
N ASN A 55 6.80 -1.41 1.16
CA ASN A 55 5.39 -1.60 1.45
C ASN A 55 4.75 -2.67 0.55
N ILE A 56 5.12 -2.77 -0.72
CA ILE A 56 4.65 -3.83 -1.63
C ILE A 56 5.07 -5.20 -1.09
N VAL A 57 6.33 -5.36 -0.71
CA VAL A 57 6.86 -6.61 -0.14
C VAL A 57 6.16 -6.95 1.17
N LEU A 58 6.02 -5.96 2.06
CA LEU A 58 5.35 -6.11 3.34
C LEU A 58 3.87 -6.49 3.17
N SER A 59 3.15 -5.83 2.26
CA SER A 59 1.74 -6.09 1.96
C SER A 59 1.53 -7.48 1.37
N ALA A 60 2.42 -7.94 0.47
CA ALA A 60 2.35 -9.29 -0.07
C ALA A 60 2.56 -10.35 1.04
N TRP A 61 3.54 -10.12 1.92
CA TRP A 61 3.81 -10.99 3.05
C TRP A 61 2.65 -11.02 4.06
N LEU A 62 2.13 -9.86 4.46
CA LEU A 62 0.97 -9.71 5.35
C LEU A 62 -0.28 -10.35 4.76
N SER A 63 -0.54 -10.18 3.47
CA SER A 63 -1.69 -10.80 2.80
C SER A 63 -1.60 -12.32 2.87
N GLY A 64 -0.42 -12.89 2.61
CA GLY A 64 -0.20 -14.33 2.73
C GLY A 64 -0.39 -14.83 4.17
N TRP A 65 0.12 -14.09 5.15
CA TRP A 65 -0.03 -14.41 6.56
C TRP A 65 -1.49 -14.33 7.03
N LEU A 66 -2.19 -13.24 6.71
CA LEU A 66 -3.61 -13.04 7.03
C LEU A 66 -4.49 -14.13 6.39
N THR A 67 -4.22 -14.50 5.14
CA THR A 67 -4.95 -15.57 4.45
C THR A 67 -4.83 -16.90 5.22
N ARG A 68 -3.60 -17.28 5.61
CA ARG A 68 -3.36 -18.51 6.39
C ARG A 68 -4.02 -18.45 7.76
N MET A 69 -3.93 -17.29 8.43
CA MET A 69 -4.52 -17.09 9.75
C MET A 69 -6.05 -17.17 9.73
N MET A 70 -6.70 -16.55 8.74
CA MET A 70 -8.15 -16.58 8.57
C MET A 70 -8.65 -17.97 8.19
N GLN A 71 -7.94 -18.69 7.29
CA GLN A 71 -8.27 -20.09 6.99
C GLN A 71 -8.19 -21.01 8.21
N ALA A 72 -7.23 -20.76 9.12
CA ALA A 72 -7.08 -21.55 10.33
C ALA A 72 -8.10 -21.21 11.44
N ARG A 73 -8.74 -20.02 11.38
CA ARG A 73 -9.60 -19.51 12.46
C ARG A 73 -11.05 -19.30 12.07
N THR A 74 -11.41 -19.47 10.80
CA THR A 74 -12.76 -19.14 10.33
C THR A 74 -13.19 -20.09 9.23
N GLU A 75 -14.42 -20.63 9.31
CA GLU A 75 -15.04 -21.47 8.27
C GLU A 75 -15.57 -20.65 7.07
N VAL A 76 -15.07 -19.42 6.90
CA VAL A 76 -15.51 -18.53 5.82
C VAL A 76 -14.96 -19.07 4.50
N SER A 77 -15.76 -18.97 3.43
CA SER A 77 -15.32 -19.45 2.13
C SER A 77 -14.02 -18.75 1.67
N MET A 78 -13.15 -19.52 1.02
CA MET A 78 -11.86 -19.04 0.51
C MET A 78 -12.02 -17.86 -0.46
N TRP A 79 -13.19 -17.74 -1.10
CA TRP A 79 -13.58 -16.65 -1.98
C TRP A 79 -13.70 -15.29 -1.27
N LEU A 80 -14.04 -15.27 0.03
CA LEU A 80 -14.11 -14.05 0.83
C LEU A 80 -12.79 -13.76 1.56
N ILE A 81 -12.10 -14.79 2.01
CA ILE A 81 -10.84 -14.65 2.78
C ILE A 81 -9.75 -13.96 1.95
N GLY A 82 -9.58 -14.36 0.69
CA GLY A 82 -8.56 -13.79 -0.20
C GLY A 82 -8.65 -12.25 -0.32
N PRO A 83 -9.78 -11.69 -0.80
CA PRO A 83 -9.92 -10.23 -0.90
C PRO A 83 -9.85 -9.50 0.44
N LEU A 84 -10.41 -10.06 1.52
CA LEU A 84 -10.31 -9.46 2.85
C LEU A 84 -8.86 -9.38 3.36
N ALA A 85 -8.09 -10.44 3.14
CA ALA A 85 -6.68 -10.47 3.52
C ALA A 85 -5.85 -9.47 2.71
N VAL A 86 -6.10 -9.34 1.40
CA VAL A 86 -5.41 -8.34 0.57
C VAL A 86 -5.80 -6.93 0.99
N LEU A 87 -7.10 -6.65 1.15
CA LEU A 87 -7.57 -5.32 1.60
C LEU A 87 -6.98 -4.97 2.96
N GLY A 88 -7.00 -5.89 3.93
CA GLY A 88 -6.41 -5.69 5.25
C GLY A 88 -4.92 -5.41 5.16
N ALA A 89 -4.18 -6.20 4.40
CA ALA A 89 -2.74 -6.00 4.20
C ALA A 89 -2.41 -4.67 3.51
N THR A 90 -3.16 -4.30 2.46
CA THR A 90 -2.98 -3.03 1.76
C THR A 90 -3.32 -1.83 2.64
N LEU A 91 -4.35 -1.91 3.48
CA LEU A 91 -4.69 -0.84 4.41
C LEU A 91 -3.61 -0.65 5.48
N VAL A 92 -3.15 -1.75 6.11
CA VAL A 92 -2.09 -1.71 7.12
C VAL A 92 -0.79 -1.19 6.51
N GLY A 93 -0.39 -1.73 5.36
CA GLY A 93 0.79 -1.28 4.63
C GLY A 93 0.68 0.19 4.19
N GLY A 94 -0.46 0.60 3.66
CA GLY A 94 -0.73 1.98 3.26
C GLY A 94 -0.68 2.96 4.44
N MET A 95 -1.16 2.57 5.61
CA MET A 95 -1.02 3.36 6.84
C MET A 95 0.43 3.52 7.26
N LEU A 96 1.23 2.43 7.25
CA LEU A 96 2.65 2.51 7.55
C LEU A 96 3.41 3.39 6.55
N LEU A 97 3.05 3.32 5.28
CA LEU A 97 3.62 4.16 4.23
C LEU A 97 3.30 5.64 4.47
N MET A 98 2.04 5.98 4.76
CA MET A 98 1.60 7.33 5.12
C MET A 98 2.40 7.89 6.30
N VAL A 99 2.54 7.10 7.37
CA VAL A 99 3.32 7.49 8.56
C VAL A 99 4.80 7.70 8.19
N GLY A 100 5.40 6.79 7.42
CA GLY A 100 6.79 6.90 6.99
C GLY A 100 7.06 8.14 6.15
N ILE A 101 6.17 8.43 5.19
CA ILE A 101 6.25 9.64 4.34
C ILE A 101 6.10 10.89 5.21
N PHE A 102 5.12 10.93 6.11
CA PHE A 102 4.89 12.06 6.99
C PHE A 102 6.09 12.35 7.89
N ILE A 103 6.69 11.31 8.50
CA ILE A 103 7.92 11.43 9.28
C ILE A 103 9.07 11.94 8.40
N GLY A 104 9.23 11.44 7.18
CA GLY A 104 10.25 11.91 6.25
C GLY A 104 10.09 13.39 5.89
N LEU A 105 8.86 13.85 5.60
CA LEU A 105 8.56 15.26 5.35
C LEU A 105 8.83 16.14 6.58
N LEU A 106 8.52 15.65 7.80
CA LEU A 106 8.84 16.36 9.04
C LEU A 106 10.35 16.51 9.23
N ILE A 107 11.11 15.44 9.06
CA ILE A 107 12.58 15.47 9.17
C ILE A 107 13.14 16.49 8.17
N LEU A 108 12.71 16.43 6.91
CA LEU A 108 13.09 17.37 5.87
C LEU A 108 12.80 18.83 6.29
N SER A 109 11.62 19.08 6.88
CA SER A 109 11.25 20.40 7.38
C SER A 109 12.10 20.88 8.57
N PHE A 110 12.65 20.00 9.39
CA PHE A 110 13.48 20.39 10.55
C PHE A 110 14.96 20.53 10.19
N THR A 111 15.46 19.71 9.25
CA THR A 111 16.87 19.73 8.85
C THR A 111 17.24 20.94 8.00
N TYR A 112 16.28 21.49 7.24
CA TYR A 112 16.52 22.56 6.26
C TYR A 112 15.81 23.88 6.55
N LYS A 113 15.33 24.07 7.79
CA LYS A 113 14.99 25.40 8.33
C LYS A 113 16.23 26.09 8.86
#